data_AF-A0A6L7NHD8-F1
#
_entry.id   AF-A0A6L7NHD8-F1
#
_cell.length_a   1.000
_cell.length_b   1.000
_cell.length_c   1.000
_cell.angle_alpha   90.00
_cell.angle_beta   90.00
_cell.angle_gamma   90.00
#
_symmetry.space_group_name_H-M   'P 1'
#
loop_
_entity.id
_entity.type
_entity.pdbx_description
1 polymer ?
#
loop_
_entity_poly.entity_id
_entity_poly.type
_entity_poly.pdbx_seq_one_letter_code
_entity_poly.pdbx_strand_id
1 'polypeptide(L)'
;FPRHPTHDFRVSRLALAYDDGGEALAIYATDAAADDQERSTLRASFSRELARRFSRQAQETVAAGRPLCPLCKEPLDPADHLCPPSNGHSEDAIAWLGPPEL
;
A
#
# COMPACT_ATOMS: atom_id res chain seq x y z
N PHE A 1 -6.52 -5.48 7.12
CA PHE A 1 -5.09 -5.22 7.42
C PHE A 1 -4.87 -5.27 8.93
N PRO A 2 -3.76 -5.82 9.45
CA PRO A 2 -3.54 -5.95 10.89
C PRO A 2 -3.42 -4.57 11.54
N ARG A 3 -4.11 -4.37 12.68
CA ARG A 3 -4.04 -3.11 13.44
C ARG A 3 -2.71 -2.92 14.18
N HIS A 4 -2.02 -4.02 14.46
CA HIS A 4 -0.72 -4.04 15.14
C HIS A 4 0.19 -5.04 14.41
N PRO A 5 0.99 -4.59 13.43
CA PRO A 5 1.96 -5.46 12.79
C PRO A 5 3.08 -5.83 13.78
N THR A 6 3.54 -7.08 13.74
CA THR A 6 4.72 -7.49 14.52
C THR A 6 6.02 -6.97 13.93
N HIS A 7 6.01 -6.60 12.65
CA HIS A 7 7.14 -6.03 11.91
C HIS A 7 6.61 -4.90 11.01
N ASP A 8 7.18 -3.71 11.13
CA ASP A 8 6.86 -2.54 10.33
C ASP A 8 8.15 -1.80 9.99
N PHE A 9 8.40 -1.57 8.71
CA PHE A 9 9.58 -0.87 8.22
C PHE A 9 9.31 -0.21 6.88
N ARG A 10 10.06 0.85 6.57
CA ARG A 10 9.93 1.57 5.31
C ARG A 10 10.78 0.88 4.25
N VAL A 11 10.19 0.45 3.15
CA VAL A 11 10.93 -0.15 2.04
C VAL A 11 11.57 0.94 1.17
N SER A 12 12.89 0.89 0.99
CA SER A 12 13.62 1.74 0.02
C SER A 12 13.80 1.05 -1.33
N ARG A 13 14.00 -0.27 -1.31
CA ARG A 13 14.22 -1.09 -2.50
C ARG A 13 13.35 -2.33 -2.45
N LEU A 14 12.58 -2.53 -3.52
CA LEU A 14 11.77 -3.70 -3.75
C LEU A 14 12.22 -4.38 -5.04
N ALA A 15 12.49 -5.68 -4.98
CA ALA A 15 12.86 -6.47 -6.15
C ALA A 15 12.01 -7.75 -6.23
N LEU A 16 11.78 -8.20 -7.46
CA LEU A 16 11.06 -9.42 -7.79
C LEU A 16 11.96 -10.33 -8.60
N ALA A 17 11.91 -11.63 -8.32
CA ALA A 17 12.53 -12.66 -9.15
C ALA A 17 11.52 -13.77 -9.42
N TYR A 18 11.61 -14.38 -10.59
CA TYR A 18 10.83 -15.56 -10.94
C TYR A 18 11.77 -16.70 -11.33
N ASP A 19 11.52 -17.87 -10.76
CA ASP A 19 12.18 -19.12 -11.11
C ASP A 19 11.19 -19.97 -11.92
N ASP A 20 11.50 -20.16 -13.20
CA ASP A 20 10.67 -20.93 -14.13
C ASP A 20 10.76 -22.44 -13.83
N GLY A 21 11.93 -22.93 -13.40
CA GLY A 21 12.14 -24.34 -13.09
C GLY A 21 11.39 -24.78 -11.82
N GLY A 22 11.29 -23.88 -10.83
CA GLY A 22 10.54 -24.09 -9.61
C GLY A 22 9.12 -23.51 -9.62
N GLU A 23 8.69 -22.88 -10.72
CA GLU A 23 7.45 -22.08 -10.82
C GLU A 23 7.19 -21.17 -9.59
N ALA A 24 8.23 -20.50 -9.12
CA ALA A 24 8.19 -19.72 -7.88
C ALA A 24 8.49 -18.24 -8.12
N LEU A 25 7.71 -17.37 -7.47
CA LEU A 25 8.01 -15.96 -7.38
C LEU A 25 8.70 -15.67 -6.04
N ALA A 26 9.72 -14.83 -6.05
CA ALA A 26 10.38 -14.32 -4.86
C ALA A 26 10.29 -12.79 -4.79
N ILE A 27 9.97 -12.27 -3.60
CA ILE A 27 10.00 -10.85 -3.25
C ILE A 27 11.17 -10.59 -2.33
N TYR A 28 11.88 -9.50 -2.59
CA TYR A 28 12.96 -8.97 -1.77
C TYR A 28 12.61 -7.52 -1.42
N ALA A 29 12.54 -7.20 -0.13
CA ALA A 29 12.35 -5.84 0.35
C ALA A 29 13.51 -5.45 1.27
N THR A 30 14.08 -4.28 1.02
CA THR A 30 15.16 -3.70 1.82
C THR A 30 14.62 -2.49 2.58
N ASP A 31 14.91 -2.42 3.87
CA ASP A 31 14.60 -1.29 4.73
C ASP A 31 15.34 -0.03 4.25
N ALA A 32 14.70 1.12 4.36
CA ALA A 32 15.31 2.42 4.13
C ALA A 32 16.39 2.77 5.16
N ALA A 33 16.39 2.13 6.33
CA ALA A 33 17.45 2.26 7.31
C ALA A 33 18.63 1.29 7.10
N ALA A 34 18.50 0.32 6.19
CA ALA A 34 19.56 -0.64 5.89
C ALA A 34 20.70 0.02 5.08
N ASP A 35 21.94 -0.32 5.39
CA ASP A 35 23.10 0.08 4.58
C ASP A 35 23.08 -0.65 3.22
N ASP A 36 23.66 -0.07 2.18
CA ASP A 36 23.68 -0.62 0.81
C ASP A 36 24.42 -1.97 0.71
N GLN A 37 25.25 -2.29 1.70
CA GLN A 37 25.95 -3.57 1.81
C GLN A 37 25.10 -4.68 2.45
N GLU A 38 23.95 -4.33 3.03
CA GLU A 38 23.07 -5.28 3.70
C GLU A 38 22.23 -6.09 2.70
N ARG A 39 21.99 -7.36 3.05
CA ARG A 39 21.04 -8.20 2.32
C ARG A 39 19.62 -7.66 2.51
N SER A 40 18.70 -8.05 1.62
CA SER A 40 17.28 -7.68 1.76
C SER A 40 16.74 -8.02 3.15
N THR A 41 16.17 -7.03 3.83
CA THR A 41 15.54 -7.14 5.16
C THR A 41 14.45 -8.21 5.19
N LEU A 42 13.65 -8.31 4.12
CA LEU A 42 12.65 -9.35 3.94
C LEU A 42 12.86 -10.08 2.62
N ARG A 43 12.82 -11.41 2.69
CA ARG A 43 12.79 -12.30 1.54
C ARG A 43 11.66 -13.29 1.70
N ALA A 44 10.77 -13.36 0.73
CA ALA A 44 9.68 -14.33 0.71
C ALA A 44 9.63 -15.01 -0.66
N SER A 45 9.34 -16.31 -0.71
CA SER A 45 9.05 -17.03 -1.94
C SER A 45 7.69 -17.72 -1.85
N PHE A 46 7.02 -17.80 -2.99
CA PHE A 46 5.71 -18.43 -3.08
C PHE A 46 5.47 -18.99 -4.47
N SER A 47 4.56 -19.97 -4.55
CA SER A 47 4.19 -20.59 -5.82
C SER A 47 3.54 -19.59 -6.76
N ARG A 48 3.61 -19.87 -8.05
CA ARG A 48 2.90 -19.13 -9.10
C ARG A 48 1.40 -19.01 -8.84
N GLU A 49 0.77 -20.04 -8.28
CA GLU A 49 -0.65 -19.99 -7.93
C GLU A 49 -0.91 -18.97 -6.82
N LEU A 50 -0.11 -19.00 -5.74
CA LEU A 50 -0.25 -18.06 -4.64
C LEU A 50 0.03 -16.62 -5.10
N ALA A 51 0.98 -16.43 -6.03
CA ALA A 51 1.26 -15.14 -6.65
C ALA A 51 0.04 -14.56 -7.37
N ARG A 52 -0.67 -15.38 -8.15
CA ARG A 52 -1.89 -14.95 -8.85
C ARG A 52 -3.02 -14.59 -7.88
N ARG A 53 -3.20 -15.38 -6.82
CA ARG A 53 -4.18 -15.08 -5.76
C ARG A 53 -3.84 -13.78 -5.04
N PHE A 54 -2.58 -13.60 -4.65
CA PHE A 54 -2.08 -12.40 -4.01
C PHE A 54 -2.29 -11.16 -4.88
N SER A 55 -1.94 -11.22 -6.17
CA SER A 55 -2.09 -10.08 -7.09
C SER A 55 -3.54 -9.59 -7.18
N ARG A 56 -4.51 -10.50 -7.27
CA ARG A 56 -5.94 -10.17 -7.29
C ARG A 56 -6.38 -9.51 -5.99
N GLN A 57 -6.03 -10.10 -4.85
CA GLN A 57 -6.40 -9.57 -3.55
C GLN A 57 -5.73 -8.22 -3.25
N ALA A 58 -4.49 -8.04 -3.70
CA ALA A 58 -3.76 -6.77 -3.60
C ALA A 58 -4.46 -5.68 -4.44
N GLN A 59 -4.90 -5.99 -5.66
CA GLN A 59 -5.67 -5.06 -6.48
C GLN A 59 -6.99 -4.65 -5.83
N GLU A 60 -7.75 -5.61 -5.30
CA GLU A 60 -8.99 -5.35 -4.55
C GLU A 60 -8.72 -4.47 -3.32
N THR A 61 -7.63 -4.74 -2.59
CA THR A 61 -7.24 -3.97 -1.40
C THR A 61 -6.83 -2.54 -1.76
N VAL A 62 -6.06 -2.35 -2.82
CA VAL A 62 -5.63 -1.03 -3.31
C VAL A 62 -6.84 -0.25 -3.81
N ALA A 63 -7.75 -0.89 -4.56
CA ALA A 63 -8.98 -0.27 -5.05
C ALA A 63 -9.95 0.12 -3.91
N ALA A 64 -9.94 -0.62 -2.79
CA ALA A 64 -10.69 -0.26 -1.58
C ALA A 64 -10.05 0.89 -0.79
N GLY A 65 -8.88 1.39 -1.19
CA GLY A 65 -8.23 2.54 -0.59
C GLY A 65 -9.08 3.80 -0.77
N ARG A 66 -9.27 4.54 0.33
CA ARG A 66 -9.88 5.87 0.29
C ARG A 66 -8.89 6.89 -0.27
N PRO A 67 -9.31 7.85 -1.11
CA PRO A 67 -8.42 8.90 -1.57
C PRO A 67 -7.84 9.67 -0.37
N LEU A 68 -6.58 10.08 -0.44
CA LEU A 68 -5.98 10.89 0.62
C LEU A 68 -6.47 12.33 0.49
N CYS A 69 -6.76 12.96 1.62
CA CYS A 69 -7.09 14.37 1.68
C CYS A 69 -5.92 15.19 1.13
N PRO A 70 -6.13 16.10 0.16
CA PRO A 70 -5.04 16.87 -0.42
C PRO A 70 -4.36 17.80 0.59
N LEU A 71 -5.05 18.16 1.68
CA LEU A 71 -4.59 19.06 2.73
C LEU A 71 -3.85 18.32 3.86
N CYS A 72 -4.51 17.38 4.56
CA CYS A 72 -3.91 16.69 5.71
C CYS A 72 -3.24 15.36 5.38
N LYS A 73 -3.42 14.84 4.16
CA LYS A 73 -2.92 13.53 3.69
C LYS A 73 -3.46 12.32 4.46
N GLU A 74 -4.51 12.48 5.24
CA GLU A 74 -5.25 11.36 5.85
C GLU A 74 -6.28 10.78 4.87
N PRO A 75 -6.66 9.49 5.01
CA PRO A 75 -7.72 8.90 4.20
C PRO A 75 -9.05 9.65 4.35
N LEU A 76 -9.66 10.06 3.22
CA LEU A 76 -10.98 10.69 3.18
C LEU A 76 -12.06 9.65 3.47
N ASP A 77 -12.83 9.81 4.55
CA ASP A 77 -14.12 9.12 4.65
C ASP A 77 -15.14 9.89 3.79
N PRO A 78 -15.82 9.24 2.82
CA PRO A 78 -16.84 9.91 2.01
C PRO A 78 -18.02 10.47 2.82
N ALA A 79 -18.26 9.95 4.03
CA ALA A 79 -19.39 10.38 4.87
C ALA A 79 -19.02 11.49 5.87
N ASP A 80 -17.78 11.53 6.35
CA ASP A 80 -17.37 12.42 7.44
C ASP A 80 -15.83 12.56 7.50
N HIS A 81 -15.28 13.58 6.84
CA HIS A 81 -13.87 13.92 6.96
C HIS A 81 -13.68 15.30 7.59
N LEU A 82 -13.33 15.32 8.88
CA LEU A 82 -12.94 16.53 9.58
C LEU A 82 -11.45 16.82 9.32
N CYS A 83 -11.14 17.69 8.37
CA CYS A 83 -9.77 18.07 8.03
C CYS A 83 -9.22 19.10 9.05
N PRO A 84 -8.23 18.78 9.90
CA PRO A 84 -7.71 19.73 10.90
C PRO A 84 -7.13 21.03 10.29
N PRO A 85 -6.40 21.00 9.15
CA PRO A 85 -5.96 22.21 8.45
C PRO A 85 -7.09 23.16 8.00
N SER A 86 -8.31 22.64 7.82
CA SER A 86 -9.48 23.44 7.40
C SER A 86 -10.28 24.01 8.58
N ASN A 87 -9.89 23.72 9.84
CA ASN A 87 -10.70 23.97 11.04
C ASN A 87 -12.16 23.44 10.92
N GLY A 88 -12.36 22.35 10.17
CA GLY A 88 -13.68 21.74 9.97
C GLY A 88 -14.64 22.50 9.05
N HIS A 89 -14.20 23.54 8.33
CA HIS A 89 -15.07 24.42 7.54
C HIS A 89 -15.20 24.07 6.05
N SER A 90 -14.62 22.97 5.57
CA SER A 90 -14.65 22.64 4.14
C SER A 90 -15.50 21.40 3.84
N GLU A 91 -16.81 21.59 3.69
CA GLU A 91 -17.64 20.66 2.91
C GLU A 91 -17.15 20.61 1.44
N ASP A 92 -16.59 21.72 0.95
CA ASP A 92 -16.13 21.91 -0.44
C ASP A 92 -14.82 21.20 -0.81
N ALA A 93 -13.99 20.80 0.16
CA ALA A 93 -12.72 20.11 -0.15
C ALA A 93 -12.94 18.70 -0.72
N ILE A 94 -14.12 18.11 -0.48
CA ILE A 94 -14.54 16.80 -0.99
C ILE A 94 -15.17 16.94 -2.39
N ALA A 95 -15.82 18.08 -2.69
CA ALA A 95 -16.55 18.31 -3.94
C ALA A 95 -15.66 18.31 -5.21
N TRP A 96 -14.34 18.54 -5.07
CA TRP A 96 -13.40 18.58 -6.20
C TRP A 96 -12.93 17.21 -6.71
N LEU A 97 -13.26 16.10 -6.03
CA LEU A 97 -12.93 14.75 -6.52
C LEU A 97 -13.92 14.21 -7.58
N GLY A 98 -14.96 14.99 -7.92
CA GLY A 98 -16.01 14.57 -8.86
C GLY A 98 -16.86 13.42 -8.33
N PRO A 99 -18.03 13.14 -8.92
CA PRO A 99 -18.76 11.92 -8.60
C PRO A 99 -17.89 10.70 -8.91
N PRO A 100 -17.92 9.62 -8.08
CA PRO A 100 -17.29 8.37 -8.47
C PRO A 100 -17.94 7.91 -9.77
N GLU A 101 -17.19 7.84 -10.87
CA GLU A 101 -17.68 7.20 -12.08
C GLU A 101 -17.96 5.72 -11.74
N LEU A 102 -19.24 5.34 -11.87
CA LEU A 102 -19.75 3.98 -11.71
C LEU A 102 -19.29 3.09 -12.88
#